data_AF-A0A4S0N430-F1
#
_entry.id   AF-A0A4S0N430-F1
#
_cell.length_a   1.000
_cell.length_b   1.000
_cell.length_c   1.000
_cell.angle_alpha   90.00
_cell.angle_beta   90.00
_cell.angle_gamma   90.00
#
_symmetry.space_group_name_H-M   'P 1'
#
loop_
_entity.id
_entity.type
_entity.pdbx_description
1 polymer ?
#
loop_
_entity_poly.entity_id
_entity_poly.type
_entity_poly.pdbx_seq_one_letter_code
_entity_poly.pdbx_strand_id
1 'polypeptide(L)'
;LLKTGPLLLIAQGLAIGFRAKVFNIGAEGQFILGAIFASAIPIWFPQATGQWIWPSMLVIGALGGALWASLTAFWRVRLNANEILVSLMLALVAAQLLNYLLLAPWKDPNGFNFPQSVMFQFDAMVP
;
A
#
# COMPACT_ATOMS: atom_id res chain seq x y z
N LEU A 1 -15.46 -10.90 4.66
CA LEU A 1 -14.63 -11.34 3.51
C LEU A 1 -13.81 -10.19 2.92
N LEU A 2 -14.42 -9.09 2.47
CA LEU A 2 -13.71 -7.97 1.83
C LEU A 2 -12.50 -7.43 2.63
N LYS A 3 -12.61 -7.31 3.96
CA LYS A 3 -11.49 -6.90 4.84
C LYS A 3 -10.53 -8.04 5.20
N THR A 4 -11.03 -9.28 5.21
CA THR A 4 -10.29 -10.47 5.65
C THR A 4 -9.32 -10.98 4.58
N GLY A 5 -9.70 -10.90 3.29
CA GLY A 5 -8.88 -11.37 2.17
C GLY A 5 -7.48 -10.77 2.16
N PRO A 6 -7.34 -9.43 2.19
CA PRO A 6 -6.03 -8.78 2.24
C PRO A 6 -5.19 -9.19 3.45
N LEU A 7 -5.81 -9.30 4.64
CA LEU A 7 -5.11 -9.72 5.86
C LEU A 7 -4.58 -11.15 5.77
N LEU A 8 -5.33 -12.06 5.15
CA LEU A 8 -4.88 -13.44 4.91
C LEU A 8 -3.69 -13.49 3.94
N LEU A 9 -3.69 -12.66 2.90
CA LEU A 9 -2.56 -12.56 1.96
C LEU A 9 -1.29 -12.04 2.66
N ILE A 10 -1.44 -11.01 3.49
CA ILE A 10 -0.34 -10.46 4.30
C ILE A 10 0.20 -11.54 5.26
N ALA A 11 -0.68 -12.25 5.96
CA ALA A 11 -0.29 -13.32 6.88
C ALA A 11 0.51 -14.43 6.18
N GLN A 12 0.08 -14.84 4.99
CA GLN A 12 0.83 -15.83 4.19
C GLN A 12 2.20 -15.31 3.75
N GLY A 13 2.30 -14.06 3.31
CA GLY A 13 3.59 -13.45 2.95
C GLY A 13 4.56 -13.40 4.13
N LEU A 14 4.07 -12.99 5.31
CA LEU A 14 4.86 -12.94 6.54
C LEU A 14 5.30 -14.33 7.01
N ALA A 15 4.44 -15.35 6.90
CA ALA A 15 4.78 -16.71 7.26
C ALA A 15 6.02 -17.23 6.50
N ILE A 16 6.15 -16.88 5.22
CA ILE A 16 7.33 -17.21 4.40
C ILE A 16 8.58 -16.47 4.93
N GLY A 17 8.46 -15.17 5.24
CA GLY A 17 9.56 -14.38 5.79
C GLY A 17 10.05 -14.89 7.15
N PHE A 18 9.14 -15.24 8.05
CA PHE A 18 9.48 -15.82 9.36
C PHE A 18 10.18 -17.16 9.23
N ARG A 19 9.82 -17.99 8.23
CA ARG A 19 10.53 -19.24 7.93
C ARG A 19 11.99 -19.00 7.52
N ALA A 20 12.28 -17.86 6.90
CA ALA A 20 13.63 -17.41 6.56
C ALA A 20 14.35 -16.67 7.71
N LYS A 21 13.77 -16.66 8.93
CA LYS A 21 14.27 -15.91 10.11
C LYS A 21 14.34 -14.39 9.88
N VAL A 22 13.50 -13.87 8.98
CA VAL A 22 13.37 -12.43 8.72
C VAL A 22 12.14 -11.93 9.48
N PHE A 23 12.39 -11.18 10.56
CA PHE A 23 11.32 -10.66 11.41
C PHE A 23 10.94 -9.25 10.96
N ASN A 24 10.10 -9.17 9.93
CA ASN A 24 9.57 -7.92 9.41
C ASN A 24 8.24 -7.56 10.11
N ILE A 25 8.21 -6.42 10.80
CA ILE A 25 6.99 -5.89 11.45
C ILE A 25 6.33 -4.81 10.59
N GLY A 26 7.03 -4.26 9.59
CA GLY A 26 6.56 -3.19 8.70
C GLY A 26 5.59 -3.61 7.59
N ALA A 27 4.89 -4.74 7.75
CA ALA A 27 3.90 -5.22 6.79
C ALA A 27 2.76 -4.20 6.58
N GLU A 28 2.41 -3.45 7.64
CA GLU A 28 1.46 -2.35 7.57
C GLU A 28 1.91 -1.27 6.57
N GLY A 29 3.19 -0.88 6.61
CA GLY A 29 3.74 0.08 5.65
C GLY A 29 3.71 -0.43 4.21
N GLN A 30 4.04 -1.70 4.00
CA GLN A 30 3.96 -2.34 2.67
C GLN A 30 2.53 -2.38 2.15
N PHE A 31 1.56 -2.66 3.02
CA PHE A 31 0.14 -2.63 2.69
C PHE A 31 -0.32 -1.21 2.32
N ILE A 32 0.06 -0.21 3.11
CA ILE A 32 -0.28 1.20 2.84
C ILE A 32 0.29 1.64 1.49
N LEU A 33 1.57 1.38 1.21
CA LEU A 33 2.17 1.75 -0.07
C LEU A 33 1.56 0.99 -1.24
N GLY A 34 1.25 -0.30 -1.07
CA GLY A 34 0.53 -1.06 -2.08
C GLY A 34 -0.86 -0.46 -2.36
N ALA A 35 -1.58 -0.03 -1.32
CA ALA A 35 -2.88 0.62 -1.47
C ALA A 35 -2.76 1.99 -2.16
N ILE A 36 -1.74 2.80 -1.84
CA ILE A 36 -1.45 4.07 -2.53
C ILE A 36 -1.23 3.80 -4.02
N PHE A 37 -0.32 2.89 -4.36
CA PHE A 37 0.03 2.57 -5.73
C PHE A 37 -1.17 2.03 -6.53
N ALA A 38 -1.95 1.12 -5.94
CA ALA A 38 -3.17 0.61 -6.56
C ALA A 38 -4.21 1.73 -6.79
N SER A 39 -4.35 2.65 -5.84
CA SER A 39 -5.31 3.76 -5.89
C SER A 39 -4.93 4.83 -6.91
N ALA A 40 -3.66 4.92 -7.33
CA ALA A 40 -3.23 5.90 -8.31
C ALA A 40 -3.98 5.78 -9.65
N ILE A 41 -4.35 4.55 -10.06
CA ILE A 41 -5.09 4.30 -11.31
C ILE A 41 -6.48 4.96 -11.30
N PRO A 42 -7.41 4.60 -10.38
CA PRO A 42 -8.73 5.21 -10.37
C PRO A 42 -8.71 6.71 -10.02
N ILE A 43 -7.69 7.19 -9.29
CA ILE A 43 -7.56 8.62 -8.95
C ILE A 43 -7.15 9.44 -10.19
N TRP A 44 -6.21 8.96 -11.00
CA TRP A 44 -5.75 9.69 -12.20
C TRP A 44 -6.63 9.45 -13.43
N PHE A 45 -7.32 8.31 -13.48
CA PHE A 45 -8.22 7.94 -14.57
C PHE A 45 -9.65 7.68 -14.06
N PRO A 46 -10.34 8.69 -13.50
CA PRO A 46 -11.65 8.52 -12.86
C PRO A 46 -12.81 8.24 -13.83
N GLN A 47 -12.59 8.34 -15.14
CA GLN A 47 -13.58 8.05 -16.18
C GLN A 47 -13.23 6.79 -16.98
N ALA A 48 -12.12 6.11 -16.64
CA ALA A 48 -11.71 4.92 -17.36
C ALA A 48 -12.70 3.79 -17.09
N THR A 49 -13.15 3.10 -18.14
CA THR A 49 -14.02 1.93 -17.98
C THR A 49 -13.32 0.70 -18.55
N GLY A 50 -13.60 -0.46 -17.94
CA GLY A 50 -13.12 -1.74 -18.45
C GLY A 50 -12.44 -2.65 -17.43
N GLN A 51 -12.49 -3.94 -17.74
CA GLN A 51 -12.01 -5.02 -16.87
C GLN A 51 -10.49 -5.02 -16.62
N TRP A 52 -9.72 -4.23 -17.38
CA TRP A 52 -8.26 -4.12 -17.23
C TRP A 52 -7.85 -3.34 -15.98
N ILE A 53 -8.74 -2.50 -15.43
CA ILE A 53 -8.48 -1.67 -14.26
C ILE A 53 -8.13 -2.56 -13.07
N TRP A 54 -8.92 -3.59 -12.80
CA TRP A 54 -8.70 -4.51 -11.68
C TRP A 54 -7.33 -5.21 -11.69
N PRO A 55 -6.94 -5.92 -12.77
CA PRO A 55 -5.62 -6.53 -12.87
C PRO A 55 -4.48 -5.51 -12.77
N SER A 56 -4.64 -4.34 -13.40
CA SER A 56 -3.61 -3.29 -13.34
C SER A 56 -3.43 -2.74 -11.93
N MET A 57 -4.51 -2.54 -11.16
CA MET A 57 -4.44 -2.11 -9.76
C MET A 57 -3.72 -3.14 -8.89
N LEU A 58 -3.98 -4.43 -9.10
CA LEU A 58 -3.30 -5.52 -8.39
C LEU A 58 -1.79 -5.53 -8.68
N VAL A 59 -1.41 -5.40 -9.96
CA VAL A 59 0.00 -5.38 -10.37
C VAL A 59 0.72 -4.16 -9.81
N ILE A 60 0.16 -2.97 -9.98
CA ILE A 60 0.77 -1.73 -9.51
C ILE A 60 0.83 -1.70 -7.97
N GLY A 61 -0.22 -2.19 -7.28
CA GLY A 61 -0.22 -2.33 -5.83
C GLY A 61 0.84 -3.32 -5.33
N ALA A 62 0.99 -4.47 -5.98
CA ALA A 62 2.04 -5.44 -5.65
C ALA A 62 3.44 -4.83 -5.84
N LEU A 63 3.66 -4.07 -6.91
CA LEU A 63 4.91 -3.35 -7.14
C LEU A 63 5.18 -2.29 -6.06
N GLY A 64 4.17 -1.54 -5.64
CA GLY A 64 4.28 -0.56 -4.55
C GLY A 64 4.70 -1.21 -3.22
N GLY A 65 4.06 -2.32 -2.86
CA GLY A 65 4.43 -3.09 -1.67
C GLY A 65 5.83 -3.69 -1.75
N ALA A 66 6.20 -4.26 -2.92
CA ALA A 66 7.53 -4.82 -3.17
C ALA A 66 8.64 -3.77 -3.13
N LEU A 67 8.37 -2.57 -3.65
CA LEU A 67 9.28 -1.42 -3.57
C LEU A 67 9.52 -1.02 -2.12
N TRP A 68 8.45 -0.93 -1.31
CA TRP A 68 8.58 -0.59 0.11
C TRP A 68 9.33 -1.68 0.91
N ALA A 69 9.06 -2.95 0.62
CA ALA A 69 9.79 -4.07 1.20
C ALA A 69 11.28 -4.04 0.83
N SER A 70 11.59 -3.70 -0.42
CA SER A 70 12.97 -3.56 -0.90
C SER A 70 13.68 -2.41 -0.20
N LEU A 71 12.97 -1.30 0.06
CA LEU A 71 13.50 -0.19 0.84
C LEU A 71 13.86 -0.66 2.25
N THR A 72 12.95 -1.33 2.98
CA THR A 72 13.26 -1.85 4.32
C THR A 72 14.46 -2.80 4.33
N ALA A 73 14.57 -3.67 3.32
CA ALA A 73 15.66 -4.62 3.18
C ALA A 73 16.99 -3.93 2.84
N PHE A 74 16.98 -2.85 2.05
CA PHE A 74 18.18 -2.10 1.67
C PHE A 74 18.93 -1.56 2.89
N TRP A 75 18.23 -0.92 3.84
CA TRP A 75 18.84 -0.40 5.07
C TRP A 75 19.48 -1.49 5.91
N ARG A 76 18.85 -2.66 5.99
CA ARG A 76 19.43 -3.82 6.67
C ARG A 76 20.71 -4.30 5.98
N VAL A 77 20.63 -4.57 4.67
CA VAL A 77 21.74 -5.19 3.92
C VAL A 77 22.93 -4.26 3.78
N ARG A 78 22.70 -2.96 3.58
CA ARG A 78 23.78 -1.98 3.37
C ARG A 78 24.33 -1.38 4.66
N LEU A 79 23.48 -1.16 5.66
CA LEU A 79 23.86 -0.39 6.85
C LEU A 79 23.86 -1.22 8.14
N ASN A 80 23.59 -2.52 8.05
CA ASN A 80 23.45 -3.41 9.22
C ASN A 80 22.46 -2.87 10.28
N ALA A 81 21.47 -2.11 9.82
CA ALA A 81 20.46 -1.53 10.69
C ALA A 81 19.54 -2.62 11.26
N ASN A 82 19.00 -2.38 12.46
CA ASN A 82 18.02 -3.27 13.06
C ASN A 82 16.73 -3.27 12.22
N GLU A 83 16.46 -4.40 11.57
CA GLU A 83 15.33 -4.60 10.67
C GLU A 83 13.97 -4.35 11.33
N ILE A 84 13.83 -4.69 12.61
CA ILE A 84 12.60 -4.47 13.37
C ILE A 84 12.34 -2.97 13.51
N LEU A 85 13.37 -2.21 13.93
CA LEU A 85 13.24 -0.77 14.13
C LEU A 85 12.99 -0.05 12.80
N VAL A 86 13.76 -0.40 11.76
CA VAL A 86 13.61 0.22 10.43
C VAL A 86 12.24 -0.05 9.83
N SER A 87 11.76 -1.30 9.90
CA SER A 87 10.45 -1.67 9.35
C SER A 87 9.30 -1.00 10.10
N LEU A 88 9.40 -0.87 11.43
CA LEU A 88 8.44 -0.12 12.24
C LEU A 88 8.44 1.38 11.88
N MET A 89 9.61 2.01 11.85
CA MET A 89 9.73 3.44 11.53
C MET A 89 9.23 3.74 10.12
N LEU A 90 9.54 2.89 9.13
CA LEU A 90 9.04 3.06 7.77
C LEU A 90 7.53 2.82 7.67
N ALA A 91 6.93 1.95 8.49
CA ALA A 91 5.47 1.85 8.53
C ALA A 91 4.81 3.16 8.99
N LEU A 92 5.38 3.84 9.99
CA LEU A 92 4.91 5.16 10.42
C LEU A 92 5.07 6.20 9.31
N VAL A 93 6.20 6.20 8.59
CA VAL A 93 6.40 7.09 7.44
C VAL A 93 5.37 6.83 6.35
N ALA A 94 5.04 5.57 6.06
CA ALA A 94 4.01 5.20 5.09
C ALA A 94 2.62 5.76 5.48
N ALA A 95 2.25 5.65 6.76
CA ALA A 95 1.00 6.22 7.27
C ALA A 95 0.97 7.75 7.12
N GLN A 96 2.08 8.43 7.43
CA GLN A 96 2.20 9.87 7.25
C GLN A 96 2.16 10.27 5.77
N LEU A 97 2.75 9.47 4.88
CA LEU A 97 2.70 9.69 3.44
C LEU A 97 1.27 9.59 2.92
N LEU A 98 0.52 8.57 3.34
CA LEU A 98 -0.90 8.44 2.99
C LEU A 98 -1.69 9.67 3.47
N ASN A 99 -1.48 10.08 4.72
CA ASN A 99 -2.17 11.24 5.27
C ASN A 99 -1.85 12.53 4.49
N TYR A 100 -0.58 12.75 4.14
CA TYR A 100 -0.17 13.85 3.26
C TYR A 100 -0.90 13.81 1.91
N LEU A 101 -0.99 12.64 1.26
CA LEU A 101 -1.67 12.50 -0.02
C LEU A 101 -3.15 12.89 0.08
N LEU A 102 -3.84 12.43 1.13
CA LEU A 102 -5.27 12.69 1.35
C LEU A 102 -5.57 14.15 1.73
N LEU A 103 -4.62 14.84 2.35
CA LEU A 103 -4.78 16.24 2.74
C LEU A 103 -4.40 17.23 1.63
N ALA A 104 -3.56 16.81 0.69
CA ALA A 104 -3.05 17.67 -0.38
C ALA A 104 -3.40 17.14 -1.79
N PRO A 105 -2.55 16.36 -2.48
CA PRO A 105 -2.71 16.11 -3.92
C PRO A 105 -3.92 15.25 -4.28
N TRP A 106 -4.38 14.37 -3.40
CA TRP A 106 -5.49 13.44 -3.68
C TRP A 106 -6.78 13.83 -2.96
N LYS A 107 -6.80 14.98 -2.31
CA LYS A 107 -7.97 15.48 -1.59
C LYS A 107 -9.16 15.62 -2.55
N ASP A 108 -10.30 15.03 -2.21
CA ASP A 108 -11.53 15.22 -2.95
C ASP A 108 -12.02 16.68 -2.86
N PRO A 109 -12.14 17.41 -3.98
CA PRO A 109 -12.69 18.77 -3.99
C PRO A 109 -14.11 18.88 -3.42
N ASN A 110 -14.89 17.80 -3.53
CA ASN A 110 -16.27 17.71 -3.05
C ASN A 110 -16.37 17.09 -1.64
N GLY A 111 -15.24 16.72 -1.04
CA GLY A 111 -15.19 15.96 0.21
C GLY A 111 -15.43 16.76 1.49
N PHE A 112 -15.98 17.98 1.43
CA PHE A 112 -16.28 18.84 2.59
C PHE A 112 -15.13 18.95 3.64
N ASN A 113 -13.88 19.04 3.19
CA ASN A 113 -12.65 19.04 4.02
C ASN A 113 -12.34 17.76 4.81
N PHE A 114 -13.02 16.65 4.55
CA PHE A 114 -12.60 15.35 5.07
C PHE A 114 -11.34 14.85 4.34
N PRO A 115 -10.40 14.19 5.05
CA PRO A 115 -9.18 13.64 4.45
C PRO A 115 -9.51 12.33 3.70
N GLN A 116 -10.07 12.46 2.51
CA GLN A 116 -10.46 11.34 1.65
C GLN A 116 -10.14 11.64 0.18
N SER A 117 -9.88 10.58 -0.58
CA SER A 117 -9.78 10.66 -2.04
C SER A 117 -11.15 10.68 -2.69
N VAL A 118 -11.16 10.99 -3.99
CA VAL A 118 -12.35 10.82 -4.83
C VAL A 118 -12.88 9.39 -4.73
N MET A 119 -14.20 9.26 -4.82
CA MET A 119 -14.88 7.97 -4.93
C MET A 119 -14.43 7.26 -6.21
N PHE A 120 -14.02 6.00 -6.07
CA PHE A 120 -13.59 5.20 -7.21
C PHE A 120 -14.78 4.80 -8.08
N GLN A 121 -14.54 4.65 -9.39
CA GLN A 121 -15.54 4.10 -10.30
C GLN A 121 -15.88 2.65 -9.96
N PHE A 122 -17.08 2.20 -10.34
CA PHE A 122 -17.57 0.85 -10.03
C PHE A 122 -16.61 -0.25 -10.52
N ASP A 123 -16.04 -0.08 -11.71
CA ASP A 123 -15.05 -1.00 -12.30
C ASP A 123 -13.74 -1.11 -11.50
N ALA A 124 -13.46 -0.16 -10.60
CA ALA A 124 -12.30 -0.19 -9.70
C ALA A 124 -12.64 -0.67 -8.29
N MET A 125 -13.93 -0.84 -7.97
CA MET A 125 -14.37 -1.41 -6.69
C MET A 125 -14.35 -2.93 -6.76
N VAL A 126 -14.13 -3.58 -5.62
CA VAL A 126 -14.22 -5.04 -5.52
C VAL A 126 -15.67 -5.46 -5.83
N PRO A 127 -15.89 -6.41 -6.75
CA PRO A 127 -17.22 -6.91 -7.08
C PRO A 127 -17.90 -7.59 -5.88
#